data_AF-A0A940JIV9-F1
#
_entry.id   AF-A0A940JIV9-F1
#
_cell.length_a   1.000
_cell.length_b   1.000
_cell.length_c   1.000
_cell.angle_alpha   90.00
_cell.angle_beta   90.00
_cell.angle_gamma   90.00
#
_symmetry.space_group_name_H-M   'P 1'
#
loop_
_entity.id
_entity.type
_entity.pdbx_description
1 polymer ?
#
loop_
_entity_poly.entity_id
_entity_poly.type
_entity_poly.pdbx_seq_one_letter_code
_entity_poly.pdbx_strand_id
1 'polypeptide(L)'
;MKLIKISVLLLLFFCRQGIGSAQKKHIDPIACSSWRSTGGAAINHTGKYVYYIVENEPAGHKTLVFQSTENTWKRSFTEIGYPSFVSTKKTDYAIVLDKKERLMMISLGRDEVQYVDGVSAFNIFPDEKSEWIAYQEKVSGKLFFQNILTERKYEYQDVINYT
;
A
#
# COMPACT_ATOMS: atom_id res chain seq x y z
N MET A 1 61.01 -22.25 39.34
CA MET A 1 59.84 -21.44 39.77
C MET A 1 59.74 -20.05 39.14
N LYS A 2 60.84 -19.31 38.86
CA LYS A 2 60.76 -17.95 38.28
C LYS A 2 60.18 -17.90 36.85
N LEU A 3 60.50 -18.89 36.00
CA LEU A 3 60.00 -18.98 34.61
C LEU A 3 58.48 -19.23 34.51
N ILE A 4 57.91 -20.00 35.43
CA ILE A 4 56.46 -20.27 35.50
C ILE A 4 55.70 -18.98 35.81
N LYS A 5 56.22 -18.15 36.73
CA LYS A 5 55.59 -16.87 37.10
C LYS A 5 55.55 -15.88 35.92
N ILE A 6 56.61 -15.84 35.10
CA ILE A 6 56.70 -14.98 33.91
C ILE A 6 55.72 -15.46 32.82
N SER A 7 55.62 -16.77 32.60
CA SER A 7 54.70 -17.37 31.64
C SER A 7 53.23 -17.09 31.98
N VAL A 8 52.85 -17.20 33.26
CA VAL A 8 51.48 -16.86 33.72
C VAL A 8 51.17 -15.37 33.52
N LEU A 9 52.15 -14.48 33.76
CA LEU A 9 51.96 -13.04 33.61
C LEU A 9 51.77 -12.62 32.14
N LEU A 10 52.50 -13.26 31.22
CA LEU A 10 52.31 -13.07 29.77
C LEU A 10 50.95 -13.60 29.31
N LEU A 11 50.51 -14.77 29.78
CA LEU A 11 49.20 -15.32 29.44
C LEU A 11 48.06 -14.37 29.86
N LEU A 12 48.14 -13.80 31.07
CA LEU A 12 47.15 -12.83 31.56
C LEU A 12 47.14 -11.52 30.74
N PHE A 13 48.30 -11.10 30.21
CA PHE A 13 48.39 -9.92 29.34
C PHE A 13 47.71 -10.16 27.98
N PHE A 14 47.93 -11.34 27.38
CA PHE A 14 47.27 -11.71 26.11
C PHE A 14 45.76 -11.94 26.27
N CYS A 15 45.28 -12.48 27.40
CA CYS A 15 43.85 -12.64 27.65
C CYS A 15 43.10 -11.29 27.77
N ARG A 16 43.75 -10.19 28.18
CA ARG A 16 43.11 -8.87 28.28
C ARG A 16 42.85 -8.22 26.92
N GLN A 17 43.65 -8.52 25.90
CA GLN A 17 43.52 -7.91 24.58
C GLN A 17 42.30 -8.42 23.79
N GLY A 18 41.71 -9.56 24.19
CA GLY A 18 40.55 -10.16 23.50
C GLY A 18 39.18 -9.62 23.91
N ILE A 19 39.07 -8.83 24.98
CA ILE A 19 37.77 -8.44 25.56
C ILE A 19 37.17 -7.21 24.85
N GLY A 20 37.98 -6.42 24.12
CA GLY A 20 37.53 -5.19 23.45
C GLY A 20 36.73 -5.39 22.15
N SER A 21 36.95 -6.50 21.43
CA SER A 21 36.35 -6.74 20.09
C SER A 21 35.10 -7.62 20.11
N ALA A 22 34.60 -7.98 21.30
CA ALA A 22 33.39 -8.79 21.48
C ALA A 22 32.14 -7.95 21.83
N GLN A 23 32.25 -6.61 21.82
CA GLN A 23 31.07 -5.76 22.01
C GLN A 23 30.14 -5.89 20.81
N LYS A 24 28.87 -6.23 21.07
CA LYS A 24 27.83 -6.20 20.04
C LYS A 24 27.81 -4.80 19.44
N LYS A 25 27.81 -4.71 18.11
CA LYS A 25 27.64 -3.44 17.42
C LYS A 25 26.38 -2.76 17.96
N HIS A 26 26.50 -1.49 18.36
CA HIS A 26 25.36 -0.71 18.81
C HIS A 26 24.30 -0.72 17.70
N ILE A 27 23.06 -1.06 18.05
CA ILE A 27 21.95 -1.00 17.10
C ILE A 27 21.79 0.46 16.69
N ASP A 28 21.82 0.73 15.40
CA ASP A 28 21.58 2.07 14.89
C ASP A 28 20.05 2.33 14.90
N PRO A 29 19.54 3.19 15.80
CA PRO A 29 18.10 3.47 15.87
C PRO A 29 17.60 4.14 14.59
N ILE A 30 18.47 4.86 13.87
CA ILE A 30 18.11 5.50 12.59
C ILE A 30 17.84 4.41 11.55
N ALA A 31 18.70 3.39 11.48
CA ALA A 31 18.50 2.25 10.61
C ALA A 31 17.15 1.55 10.90
N CYS A 32 16.83 1.30 12.18
CA CYS A 32 15.55 0.70 12.57
C CYS A 32 14.34 1.55 12.16
N SER A 33 14.40 2.87 12.35
CA SER A 33 13.32 3.79 11.96
C SER A 33 13.14 3.92 10.44
N SER A 34 14.15 3.52 9.67
CA SER A 34 14.17 3.58 8.20
C SER A 34 13.79 2.28 7.50
N TRP A 35 13.47 1.22 8.27
CA TRP A 35 13.08 -0.06 7.68
C TRP A 35 11.75 0.06 6.94
N ARG A 36 11.74 -0.49 5.73
CA ARG A 36 10.52 -0.65 4.94
C ARG A 36 9.82 -1.91 5.42
N SER A 37 8.51 -1.82 5.57
CA SER A 37 7.65 -2.97 5.79
C SER A 37 6.64 -3.04 4.66
N THR A 38 6.06 -4.23 4.47
CA THR A 38 4.94 -4.42 3.54
C THR A 38 3.73 -4.94 4.29
N GLY A 39 2.54 -4.53 3.86
CA GLY A 39 1.27 -4.93 4.46
C GLY A 39 0.10 -4.65 3.53
N GLY A 40 -1.13 -4.87 4.01
CA GLY A 40 -2.36 -4.54 3.28
C GLY A 40 -2.34 -5.05 1.84
N ALA A 41 -2.28 -6.37 1.66
CA ALA A 41 -2.20 -6.98 0.35
C ALA A 41 -3.52 -7.63 -0.04
N ALA A 42 -3.88 -7.53 -1.31
CA ALA A 42 -4.95 -8.34 -1.90
C ALA A 42 -4.64 -8.64 -3.37
N ILE A 43 -5.35 -9.66 -3.88
CA ILE A 43 -5.31 -10.05 -5.29
C ILE A 43 -6.71 -9.83 -5.88
N ASN A 44 -6.78 -9.40 -7.15
CA ASN A 44 -8.05 -9.24 -7.82
C ASN A 44 -8.67 -10.60 -8.17
N HIS A 45 -9.95 -10.62 -8.52
CA HIS A 45 -10.69 -11.86 -8.80
C HIS A 45 -10.04 -12.72 -9.91
N THR A 46 -9.49 -12.08 -10.95
CA THR A 46 -8.85 -12.79 -12.07
C THR A 46 -7.46 -13.31 -11.74
N GLY A 47 -6.87 -12.95 -10.58
CA GLY A 47 -5.51 -13.34 -10.21
C GLY A 47 -4.40 -12.59 -10.97
N LYS A 48 -4.75 -11.69 -11.88
CA LYS A 48 -3.82 -11.00 -12.79
C LYS A 48 -3.11 -9.81 -12.17
N TYR A 49 -3.69 -9.26 -11.10
CA TYR A 49 -3.19 -8.08 -10.44
C TYR A 49 -3.25 -8.21 -8.93
N VAL A 50 -2.20 -7.75 -8.28
CA VAL A 50 -2.12 -7.63 -6.83
C VAL A 50 -1.96 -6.16 -6.45
N TYR A 51 -2.42 -5.82 -5.24
CA TYR A 51 -1.95 -4.63 -4.56
C TYR A 51 -1.25 -5.00 -3.26
N TYR A 52 -0.34 -4.14 -2.84
CA TYR A 52 0.28 -4.17 -1.51
C TYR A 52 0.67 -2.75 -1.11
N ILE A 53 0.77 -2.52 0.20
CA ILE A 53 1.22 -1.26 0.77
C ILE A 53 2.67 -1.44 1.23
N VAL A 54 3.54 -0.53 0.78
CA VAL A 54 4.89 -0.39 1.30
C VAL A 54 4.88 0.78 2.29
N GLU A 55 5.22 0.51 3.55
CA GLU A 55 5.38 1.56 4.55
C GLU A 55 6.81 2.08 4.54
N ASN A 56 6.95 3.35 4.92
CA ASN A 56 8.23 4.05 4.97
C ASN A 56 8.87 4.24 3.58
N GLU A 57 8.04 4.29 2.54
CA GLU A 57 8.42 4.61 1.17
C GLU A 57 7.45 5.65 0.60
N PRO A 58 7.83 6.94 0.48
CA PRO A 58 9.02 7.57 1.08
C PRO A 58 8.97 7.56 2.62
N ALA A 59 10.07 7.93 3.27
CA ALA A 59 10.21 7.86 4.72
C ALA A 59 9.04 8.57 5.44
N GLY A 60 8.37 7.88 6.36
CA GLY A 60 7.18 8.37 7.09
C GLY A 60 5.85 8.29 6.33
N HIS A 61 5.84 7.83 5.07
CA HIS A 61 4.63 7.70 4.26
C HIS A 61 4.34 6.23 3.89
N LYS A 62 3.17 6.01 3.31
CA LYS A 62 2.77 4.73 2.73
C LYS A 62 2.61 4.89 1.23
N THR A 63 3.12 3.92 0.48
CA THR A 63 2.93 3.78 -0.96
C THR A 63 2.05 2.57 -1.23
N LEU A 64 0.91 2.78 -1.87
CA LEU A 64 0.13 1.71 -2.46
C LEU A 64 0.74 1.33 -3.81
N VAL A 65 0.99 0.05 -4.01
CA VAL A 65 1.54 -0.49 -5.24
C VAL A 65 0.52 -1.44 -5.86
N PHE A 66 0.23 -1.25 -7.15
CA PHE A 66 -0.45 -2.21 -8.00
C PHE A 66 0.57 -2.86 -8.92
N GLN A 67 0.48 -4.18 -9.09
CA GLN A 67 1.45 -4.93 -9.88
C GLN A 67 0.76 -6.09 -10.60
N SER A 68 1.12 -6.31 -11.87
CA SER A 68 0.72 -7.51 -12.60
C SER A 68 1.44 -8.75 -12.07
N THR A 69 0.75 -9.88 -12.02
CA THR A 69 1.33 -11.19 -11.70
C THR A 69 1.96 -11.88 -12.91
N GLU A 70 1.66 -11.40 -14.12
CA GLU A 70 2.04 -12.04 -15.38
C GLU A 70 3.08 -11.24 -16.17
N ASN A 71 3.18 -9.92 -15.96
CA ASN A 71 4.06 -9.04 -16.73
C ASN A 71 4.70 -7.93 -15.87
N THR A 72 5.41 -7.00 -16.51
CA THR A 72 6.19 -5.94 -15.84
C THR A 72 5.38 -4.71 -15.45
N TRP A 73 4.07 -4.68 -15.73
CA TRP A 73 3.23 -3.53 -15.38
C TRP A 73 3.17 -3.34 -13.87
N LYS A 74 3.47 -2.12 -13.44
CA LYS A 74 3.46 -1.69 -12.04
C LYS A 74 3.11 -0.21 -11.95
N ARG A 75 2.25 0.13 -11.00
CA ARG A 75 1.87 1.51 -10.68
C ARG A 75 1.91 1.72 -9.17
N SER A 76 2.27 2.93 -8.74
CA SER A 76 2.40 3.27 -7.33
C SER A 76 1.86 4.65 -7.05
N PHE A 77 1.23 4.80 -5.89
CA PHE A 77 0.62 6.04 -5.45
C PHE A 77 0.92 6.26 -3.96
N THR A 78 1.28 7.47 -3.61
CA THR A 78 1.51 7.87 -2.22
C THR A 78 0.24 8.42 -1.60
N GLU A 79 0.09 8.21 -0.29
CA GLU A 79 -0.96 8.85 0.52
C GLU A 79 -2.41 8.56 0.13
N ILE A 80 -2.68 7.36 -0.41
CA ILE A 80 -4.03 6.93 -0.76
C ILE A 80 -4.58 5.87 0.20
N GLY A 81 -5.91 5.72 0.21
CA GLY A 81 -6.61 4.73 1.01
C GLY A 81 -6.45 3.29 0.52
N TYR A 82 -7.19 2.37 1.14
CA TYR A 82 -7.25 0.97 0.67
C TYR A 82 -8.08 0.89 -0.62
N PRO A 83 -7.55 0.28 -1.68
CA PRO A 83 -8.29 0.13 -2.91
C PRO A 83 -9.27 -1.03 -2.81
N SER A 84 -10.26 -1.01 -3.69
CA SER A 84 -11.12 -2.13 -3.98
C SER A 84 -11.00 -2.50 -5.46
N PHE A 85 -10.96 -3.79 -5.75
CA PHE A 85 -10.89 -4.27 -7.13
C PHE A 85 -12.28 -4.39 -7.75
N VAL A 86 -12.38 -4.04 -9.03
CA VAL A 86 -13.55 -4.28 -9.87
C VAL A 86 -13.09 -4.93 -11.16
N SER A 87 -13.60 -6.13 -11.45
CA SER A 87 -13.34 -6.81 -12.71
C SER A 87 -14.53 -6.63 -13.63
N THR A 88 -14.28 -6.13 -14.84
CA THR A 88 -15.30 -6.06 -15.89
C THR A 88 -14.98 -7.04 -17.01
N LYS A 89 -15.90 -7.19 -17.97
CA LYS A 89 -15.64 -8.02 -19.17
C LYS A 89 -14.48 -7.52 -20.03
N LYS A 90 -14.14 -6.23 -19.96
CA LYS A 90 -13.16 -5.58 -20.85
C LYS A 90 -11.83 -5.28 -20.15
N THR A 91 -11.88 -4.93 -18.88
CA THR A 91 -10.70 -4.49 -18.12
C THR A 91 -10.91 -4.64 -16.62
N ASP A 92 -9.82 -4.80 -15.90
CA ASP A 92 -9.79 -4.75 -14.44
C ASP A 92 -9.51 -3.31 -13.97
N TYR A 93 -10.15 -2.90 -12.89
CA TYR A 93 -9.97 -1.60 -12.24
C TYR A 93 -9.58 -1.76 -10.78
N ALA A 94 -8.82 -0.80 -10.28
CA ALA A 94 -8.74 -0.52 -8.85
C ALA A 94 -9.39 0.83 -8.57
N ILE A 95 -10.27 0.85 -7.58
CA ILE A 95 -11.01 2.04 -7.17
C ILE A 95 -10.58 2.41 -5.75
N VAL A 96 -10.17 3.66 -5.57
CA VAL A 96 -9.65 4.14 -4.29
C VAL A 96 -10.08 5.58 -4.05
N LEU A 97 -10.43 5.89 -2.81
CA LEU A 97 -10.63 7.26 -2.37
C LEU A 97 -9.31 7.80 -1.82
N ASP A 98 -8.81 8.90 -2.38
CA ASP A 98 -7.61 9.54 -1.88
C ASP A 98 -7.89 10.49 -0.70
N LYS A 99 -6.85 10.94 -0.01
CA LYS A 99 -6.97 11.90 1.10
C LYS A 99 -7.49 13.29 0.69
N LYS A 100 -7.52 13.58 -0.62
CA LYS A 100 -8.05 14.83 -1.19
C LYS A 100 -9.51 14.69 -1.59
N GLU A 101 -10.18 13.61 -1.16
CA GLU A 101 -11.61 13.39 -1.43
C GLU A 101 -11.88 13.21 -2.92
N ARG A 102 -10.93 12.59 -3.63
CA ARG A 102 -11.07 12.25 -5.04
C ARG A 102 -11.19 10.74 -5.18
N LEU A 103 -12.22 10.31 -5.87
CA LEU A 103 -12.38 8.92 -6.27
C LEU A 103 -11.51 8.68 -7.49
N MET A 104 -10.53 7.78 -7.36
CA MET A 104 -9.64 7.38 -8.43
C MET A 104 -10.11 6.05 -8.99
N MET A 105 -10.27 5.98 -10.32
CA MET A 105 -10.55 4.75 -11.05
C MET A 105 -9.34 4.44 -11.93
N ILE A 106 -8.56 3.43 -11.53
CA ILE A 106 -7.28 3.09 -12.13
C ILE A 106 -7.47 1.87 -13.04
N SER A 107 -7.24 2.05 -14.34
CA SER A 107 -7.27 0.94 -15.31
C SER A 107 -6.02 0.07 -15.14
N LEU A 108 -6.18 -1.17 -14.65
CA LEU A 108 -5.07 -2.08 -14.41
C LEU A 108 -4.47 -2.58 -15.73
N GLY A 109 -3.14 -2.61 -15.81
CA GLY A 109 -2.42 -2.93 -17.05
C GLY A 109 -2.33 -1.76 -18.05
N ARG A 110 -2.85 -0.58 -17.70
CA ARG A 110 -2.81 0.63 -18.52
C ARG A 110 -2.28 1.83 -17.73
N ASP A 111 -2.13 2.94 -18.42
CA ASP A 111 -1.61 4.21 -17.88
C ASP A 111 -2.73 5.21 -17.58
N GLU A 112 -3.97 4.74 -17.64
CA GLU A 112 -5.18 5.55 -17.51
C GLU A 112 -5.67 5.58 -16.05
N VAL A 113 -5.88 6.79 -15.55
CA VAL A 113 -6.50 7.05 -14.25
C VAL A 113 -7.56 8.12 -14.43
N GLN A 114 -8.79 7.80 -14.05
CA GLN A 114 -9.91 8.74 -14.04
C GLN A 114 -10.14 9.23 -12.61
N TYR A 115 -10.57 10.49 -12.50
CA TYR A 115 -10.79 11.15 -11.21
C TYR A 115 -12.21 11.70 -11.14
N VAL A 116 -12.82 11.58 -9.96
CA VAL A 116 -14.05 12.29 -9.59
C VAL A 116 -13.77 13.06 -8.30
N ASP A 117 -13.79 14.39 -8.38
CA ASP A 117 -13.54 15.26 -7.23
C ASP A 117 -14.75 15.35 -6.30
N GLY A 118 -14.50 15.70 -5.04
CA GLY A 118 -15.56 15.99 -4.07
C GLY A 118 -16.35 14.77 -3.62
N VAL A 119 -15.72 13.59 -3.58
CA VAL A 119 -16.35 12.34 -3.15
C VAL A 119 -16.08 12.10 -1.66
N SER A 120 -17.14 11.91 -0.88
CA SER A 120 -17.05 11.64 0.55
C SER A 120 -16.94 10.14 0.87
N ALA A 121 -17.62 9.31 0.08
CA ALA A 121 -17.65 7.87 0.25
C ALA A 121 -18.02 7.19 -1.07
N PHE A 122 -17.65 5.92 -1.21
CA PHE A 122 -18.03 5.08 -2.35
C PHE A 122 -18.34 3.66 -1.89
N ASN A 123 -19.13 2.95 -2.69
CA ASN A 123 -19.43 1.54 -2.53
C ASN A 123 -19.35 0.84 -3.89
N ILE A 124 -18.94 -0.41 -3.87
CA ILE A 124 -18.82 -1.28 -5.04
C ILE A 124 -19.74 -2.46 -4.82
N PHE A 125 -20.47 -2.82 -5.85
CA PHE A 125 -21.37 -3.95 -5.81
C PHE A 125 -20.57 -5.22 -6.16
N PRO A 126 -20.54 -6.24 -5.28
CA PRO A 126 -19.66 -7.39 -5.39
C PRO A 126 -20.05 -8.39 -6.49
N ASP A 127 -21.07 -8.11 -7.30
CA ASP A 127 -21.45 -8.97 -8.40
C ASP A 127 -20.36 -8.95 -9.48
N GLU A 128 -19.92 -10.13 -9.93
CA GLU A 128 -18.85 -10.32 -10.93
C GLU A 128 -19.16 -9.64 -12.28
N LYS A 129 -20.41 -9.21 -12.47
CA LYS A 129 -20.89 -8.48 -13.64
C LYS A 129 -21.28 -7.04 -13.35
N SER A 130 -21.18 -6.59 -12.09
CA SER A 130 -21.50 -5.21 -11.77
C SER A 130 -20.37 -4.29 -12.21
N GLU A 131 -20.60 -3.68 -13.36
CA GLU A 131 -19.84 -2.55 -13.86
C GLU A 131 -20.24 -1.24 -13.17
N TRP A 132 -21.03 -1.31 -12.10
CA TRP A 132 -21.58 -0.15 -11.41
C TRP A 132 -20.87 0.12 -10.09
N ILE A 133 -20.72 1.41 -9.82
CA ILE A 133 -20.26 1.95 -8.55
C ILE A 133 -21.25 2.99 -8.03
N ALA A 134 -21.34 3.10 -6.71
CA ALA A 134 -22.08 4.17 -6.06
C ALA A 134 -21.09 5.09 -5.34
N TYR A 135 -21.22 6.40 -5.47
CA TYR A 135 -20.43 7.36 -4.70
C TYR A 135 -21.25 8.57 -4.31
N GLN A 136 -20.94 9.12 -3.13
CA GLN A 136 -21.63 10.27 -2.57
C GLN A 136 -20.78 11.52 -2.69
N GLU A 137 -21.34 12.56 -3.30
CA GLU A 137 -20.72 13.88 -3.36
C GLU A 137 -20.78 14.58 -2.00
N LYS A 138 -19.64 15.11 -1.56
CA LYS A 138 -19.47 15.70 -0.24
C LYS A 138 -20.28 16.97 -0.03
N VAL A 139 -20.36 17.83 -1.06
CA VAL A 139 -20.98 19.16 -0.93
C VAL A 139 -22.49 19.08 -0.95
N SER A 140 -23.05 18.36 -1.93
CA SER A 140 -24.50 18.28 -2.11
C SER A 140 -25.14 17.12 -1.35
N GLY A 141 -24.36 16.13 -0.91
CA GLY A 141 -24.87 14.87 -0.38
C GLY A 141 -25.51 13.96 -1.42
N LYS A 142 -25.51 14.34 -2.71
CA LYS A 142 -26.10 13.55 -3.79
C LYS A 142 -25.38 12.22 -3.95
N LEU A 143 -26.16 11.18 -4.17
CA LEU A 143 -25.65 9.87 -4.54
C LEU A 143 -25.61 9.74 -6.05
N PHE A 144 -24.48 9.26 -6.55
CA PHE A 144 -24.29 8.95 -7.95
C PHE A 144 -24.10 7.46 -8.13
N PHE A 145 -24.89 6.87 -9.01
CA PHE A 145 -24.75 5.48 -9.43
C PHE A 145 -24.24 5.47 -10.87
N GLN A 146 -23.00 5.04 -11.07
CA GLN A 146 -22.27 5.18 -12.33
C GLN A 146 -21.79 3.84 -12.85
N ASN A 147 -22.02 3.59 -14.13
CA ASN A 147 -21.39 2.48 -14.85
C ASN A 147 -20.00 2.90 -15.32
N ILE A 148 -18.97 2.16 -14.92
CA ILE A 148 -17.56 2.50 -15.16
C ILE A 148 -17.11 2.23 -16.60
N LEU A 149 -17.86 1.47 -17.39
CA LEU A 149 -17.53 1.19 -18.80
C LEU A 149 -18.20 2.16 -19.77
N THR A 150 -19.44 2.53 -19.48
CA THR A 150 -20.29 3.34 -20.37
C THR A 150 -20.38 4.80 -19.94
N GLU A 151 -19.85 5.13 -18.75
CA GLU A 151 -19.96 6.43 -18.08
C GLU A 151 -21.41 6.87 -17.81
N ARG A 152 -22.38 5.97 -18.02
CA ARG A 152 -23.79 6.23 -17.72
C ARG A 152 -23.95 6.46 -16.22
N LYS A 153 -24.62 7.55 -15.87
CA LYS A 153 -24.74 8.03 -14.50
C LYS A 153 -26.20 8.32 -14.16
N TYR A 154 -26.62 7.87 -12.98
CA TYR A 154 -27.88 8.23 -12.35
C TYR A 154 -27.60 9.04 -11.09
N GLU A 155 -28.45 10.03 -10.83
CA GLU A 155 -28.36 10.93 -9.69
C GLU A 155 -29.56 10.72 -8.78
N TYR A 156 -29.30 10.65 -7.47
CA TYR A 156 -30.31 10.53 -6.43
C TYR A 156 -30.07 11.60 -5.36
N GLN A 157 -31.15 12.25 -4.94
CA GLN A 157 -31.15 13.26 -3.88
C GLN A 157 -31.63 12.64 -2.57
N ASP A 158 -31.23 13.25 -1.45
CA ASP A 158 -31.67 12.90 -0.09
C ASP A 158 -31.44 11.41 0.30
N VAL A 159 -30.40 10.78 -0.25
CA VAL A 159 -30.07 9.39 0.09
C VAL A 159 -29.31 9.35 1.41
N ILE A 160 -29.94 8.75 2.43
CA ILE A 160 -29.38 8.61 3.78
C ILE A 160 -28.45 7.38 3.88
N ASN A 161 -28.76 6.31 3.14
CA ASN A 161 -27.98 5.07 3.15
C ASN A 161 -28.04 4.36 1.78
N TYR A 162 -26.92 3.76 1.36
CA TYR A 162 -26.75 3.06 0.08
C TYR A 162 -25.82 1.83 0.17
N THR A 163 -25.74 1.22 1.36
CA THR A 163 -25.03 -0.05 1.59
C THR A 163 -25.73 -1.25 0.98
#